data_AF-A0A9R0SAR3-F1
#
_entry.id   AF-A0A9R0SAR3-F1
#
_cell.length_a   1.000
_cell.length_b   1.000
_cell.length_c   1.000
_cell.angle_alpha   90.00
_cell.angle_beta   90.00
_cell.angle_gamma   90.00
#
_symmetry.space_group_name_H-M   'P 1'
#
loop_
_entity.id
_entity.type
_entity.pdbx_description
1 polymer ?
#
loop_
_entity_poly.entity_id
_entity_poly.type
_entity_poly.pdbx_seq_one_letter_code
_entity_poly.pdbx_strand_id
1 'polypeptide(L)'
;MGIVEEAHNLRVVGEGKRGVIVLAHGFGTDQSVWKHLVPHLVADYRVVLFDTMGAGPTNPDYFDFSRYATLEGYALDLLAILEELGIASCIYVGHSVSAVIGVLASISRPDLFSKLVLLSASPRYVATLPHFLSSCLIRLIPTR
;
A
#
# COMPACT_ATOMS: atom_id res chain seq x y z
N MET A 1 -11.41 17.07 5.34
CA MET A 1 -11.03 15.81 4.72
C MET A 1 -11.17 15.98 3.23
N GLY A 2 -10.13 15.65 2.48
CA GLY A 2 -10.24 15.60 1.02
C GLY A 2 -11.06 14.39 0.59
N ILE A 3 -11.48 14.37 -0.68
CA ILE A 3 -12.31 13.30 -1.22
C ILE A 3 -11.60 11.93 -1.17
N VAL A 4 -10.27 11.92 -1.31
CA VAL A 4 -9.46 10.69 -1.27
C VAL A 4 -9.37 10.17 0.17
N GLU A 5 -9.23 11.06 1.14
CA GLU A 5 -9.18 10.71 2.57
C GLU A 5 -10.43 9.94 3.02
N GLU A 6 -11.62 10.41 2.63
CA GLU A 6 -12.88 9.75 2.96
C GLU A 6 -13.10 8.47 2.16
N ALA A 7 -12.81 8.49 0.85
CA ALA A 7 -13.04 7.35 -0.04
C ALA A 7 -12.21 6.10 0.33
N HIS A 8 -11.04 6.30 0.93
CA HIS A 8 -10.11 5.23 1.32
C HIS A 8 -10.03 4.99 2.83
N ASN A 9 -10.98 5.52 3.62
CA ASN A 9 -10.97 5.40 5.09
C ASN A 9 -9.61 5.70 5.71
N LEU A 10 -8.96 6.78 5.24
CA LEU A 10 -7.58 7.07 5.58
C LEU A 10 -7.43 7.31 7.09
N ARG A 11 -6.43 6.66 7.70
CA ARG A 11 -6.10 6.83 9.11
C ARG A 11 -4.62 7.14 9.27
N VAL A 12 -4.34 8.21 9.99
CA VAL A 12 -2.98 8.64 10.31
C VAL A 12 -2.81 8.61 11.82
N VAL A 13 -1.82 7.86 12.31
CA VAL A 13 -1.54 7.70 13.75
C VAL A 13 -0.04 7.79 14.03
N GLY A 14 0.34 8.23 15.24
CA GLY A 14 1.74 8.41 15.63
C GLY A 14 2.31 9.79 15.27
N GLU A 15 3.45 10.14 15.88
CA GLU A 15 4.02 11.49 15.86
C GLU A 15 5.06 11.74 14.76
N GLY A 16 5.55 10.70 14.07
CA GLY A 16 6.44 10.89 12.90
C GLY A 16 7.91 11.14 13.19
N LYS A 17 8.41 10.87 14.39
CA LYS A 17 9.80 11.19 14.80
C LYS A 17 10.88 10.64 13.87
N ARG A 18 10.66 9.44 13.31
CA ARG A 18 11.60 8.73 12.42
C ARG A 18 11.17 8.70 10.95
N GLY A 19 10.06 9.34 10.60
CA GLY A 19 9.49 9.35 9.26
C GLY A 19 8.13 8.67 9.15
N VAL A 20 7.74 8.34 7.92
CA VAL A 20 6.39 7.85 7.58
C VAL A 20 6.43 6.39 7.15
N ILE A 21 5.52 5.58 7.70
CA ILE A 21 5.26 4.21 7.25
C ILE A 21 3.84 4.15 6.68
N VAL A 22 3.70 3.61 5.48
CA VAL A 22 2.41 3.40 4.81
C VAL A 22 2.10 1.90 4.80
N LEU A 23 0.94 1.50 5.31
CA LEU A 23 0.51 0.11 5.43
C LEU A 23 -0.67 -0.18 4.50
N ALA A 24 -0.47 -1.10 3.55
CA ALA A 24 -1.48 -1.44 2.54
C ALA A 24 -1.86 -2.93 2.61
N HIS A 25 -3.15 -3.20 2.78
CA HIS A 25 -3.69 -4.54 3.00
C HIS A 25 -3.80 -5.38 1.72
N GLY A 26 -4.09 -6.67 1.84
CA GLY A 26 -4.29 -7.58 0.69
C GLY A 26 -5.75 -7.75 0.30
N PHE A 27 -6.02 -8.55 -0.73
CA PHE A 27 -7.39 -8.89 -1.13
C PHE A 27 -8.16 -9.61 -0.01
N GLY A 28 -9.46 -9.32 0.13
CA GLY A 28 -10.36 -9.96 1.10
C GLY A 28 -10.24 -9.47 2.54
N THR A 29 -9.44 -8.43 2.78
CA THR A 29 -9.30 -7.77 4.09
C THR A 29 -9.34 -6.26 3.90
N ASP A 30 -9.24 -5.54 5.00
CA ASP A 30 -9.05 -4.08 5.09
C ASP A 30 -7.85 -3.75 6.00
N GLN A 31 -7.65 -2.47 6.28
CA GLN A 31 -6.57 -1.95 7.13
C GLN A 31 -6.52 -2.54 8.54
N SER A 32 -7.60 -3.16 9.05
CA SER A 32 -7.62 -3.81 10.36
C SER A 32 -6.67 -5.00 10.48
N VAL A 33 -6.20 -5.56 9.36
CA VAL A 33 -5.15 -6.60 9.35
C VAL A 33 -3.89 -6.16 10.10
N TRP A 34 -3.64 -4.85 10.15
CA TRP A 34 -2.45 -4.27 10.79
C TRP A 34 -2.60 -4.00 12.28
N LYS A 35 -3.73 -4.35 12.91
CA LYS A 35 -4.02 -4.04 14.33
C LYS A 35 -2.94 -4.48 15.33
N HIS A 36 -2.22 -5.56 15.01
CA HIS A 36 -1.14 -6.08 15.85
C HIS A 36 0.23 -5.47 15.56
N LEU A 37 0.41 -4.82 14.40
CA LEU A 37 1.66 -4.18 14.03
C LEU A 37 1.69 -2.70 14.42
N VAL A 38 0.58 -1.98 14.20
CA VAL A 38 0.48 -0.53 14.42
C VAL A 38 0.96 -0.10 15.82
N PRO A 39 0.59 -0.76 16.94
CA PRO A 39 1.01 -0.33 18.27
C PRO A 39 2.54 -0.29 18.46
N HIS A 40 3.28 -1.11 17.72
CA HIS A 40 4.74 -1.16 17.79
C HIS A 40 5.43 -0.11 16.91
N LEU A 41 4.69 0.58 16.03
CA LEU A 41 5.24 1.56 15.09
C LEU A 41 4.98 3.01 15.52
N VAL A 42 3.84 3.27 16.14
CA VAL A 42 3.35 4.64 16.42
C VAL A 42 4.21 5.45 17.40
N ALA A 43 5.04 4.79 18.21
CA ALA A 43 5.99 5.47 19.09
C ALA A 43 7.08 6.23 18.32
N ASP A 44 7.42 5.71 17.13
CA ASP A 44 8.58 6.10 16.35
C ASP A 44 8.21 6.74 15.01
N TYR A 45 7.15 6.25 14.37
CA TYR A 45 6.76 6.58 13.01
C TYR A 45 5.37 7.19 12.94
N ARG A 46 5.14 8.01 11.92
CA ARG A 46 3.81 8.42 11.48
C ARG A 46 3.31 7.30 10.60
N VAL A 47 2.30 6.57 11.05
CA VAL A 47 1.73 5.42 10.36
C VAL A 47 0.49 5.87 9.61
N VAL A 48 0.47 5.58 8.31
CA VAL A 48 -0.65 5.83 7.41
C VAL A 48 -1.26 4.50 7.02
N LEU A 49 -2.57 4.37 7.24
CA LEU A 49 -3.37 3.22 6.86
C LEU A 49 -4.49 3.68 5.95
N PHE A 50 -4.84 2.86 4.96
CA PHE A 50 -5.93 3.11 4.05
C PHE A 50 -6.52 1.80 3.54
N ASP A 51 -7.76 1.87 3.06
CA ASP A 51 -8.44 0.76 2.41
C ASP A 51 -8.37 0.93 0.89
N THR A 52 -7.98 -0.13 0.19
CA THR A 52 -7.98 -0.14 -1.29
C THR A 52 -9.42 -0.11 -1.80
N MET A 53 -9.68 0.62 -2.88
CA MET A 53 -11.03 0.73 -3.42
C MET A 53 -11.62 -0.64 -3.77
N GLY A 54 -12.87 -0.89 -3.36
CA GLY A 54 -13.52 -2.19 -3.49
C GLY A 54 -13.31 -3.13 -2.30
N ALA A 55 -12.58 -2.72 -1.27
CA ALA A 55 -12.61 -3.39 0.03
C ALA A 55 -13.97 -3.18 0.72
N GLY A 56 -14.38 -4.13 1.56
CA GLY A 56 -15.70 -4.12 2.20
C GLY A 56 -16.09 -2.81 2.91
N PRO A 57 -15.16 -2.11 3.61
CA PRO A 57 -15.44 -0.82 4.24
C PRO A 57 -15.52 0.39 3.30
N THR A 58 -15.23 0.25 2.01
CA THR A 58 -15.27 1.36 1.04
C THR A 58 -16.65 1.51 0.40
N ASN A 59 -17.03 2.72 -0.02
CA ASN A 59 -18.28 2.93 -0.73
C ASN A 59 -18.24 2.28 -2.13
N PRO A 60 -19.12 1.32 -2.45
CA PRO A 60 -19.11 0.65 -3.76
C PRO A 60 -19.40 1.60 -4.93
N ASP A 61 -20.07 2.73 -4.71
CA ASP A 61 -20.35 3.72 -5.78
C ASP A 61 -19.07 4.39 -6.32
N TYR A 62 -17.97 4.34 -5.57
CA TYR A 62 -16.66 4.84 -6.00
C TYR A 62 -15.84 3.79 -6.77
N PHE A 63 -16.34 2.55 -6.89
CA PHE A 63 -15.65 1.50 -7.62
C PHE A 63 -15.90 1.60 -9.13
N ASP A 64 -14.92 2.13 -9.86
CA ASP A 64 -14.91 2.13 -11.32
C ASP A 64 -14.26 0.84 -11.86
N PHE A 65 -15.06 -0.04 -12.44
CA PHE A 65 -14.61 -1.30 -13.04
C PHE A 65 -13.54 -1.13 -14.11
N SER A 66 -13.55 -0.02 -14.87
CA SER A 66 -12.56 0.25 -15.90
C SER A 66 -11.23 0.71 -15.28
N ARG A 67 -11.29 1.56 -14.25
CA ARG A 67 -10.10 2.02 -13.51
C ARG A 67 -9.41 0.86 -12.78
N TYR A 68 -10.19 0.00 -12.13
CA TYR A 68 -9.68 -1.11 -11.32
C TYR A 68 -9.58 -2.44 -12.09
N ALA A 69 -9.72 -2.41 -13.42
CA ALA A 69 -9.44 -3.56 -14.28
C ALA A 69 -7.97 -3.98 -14.25
N THR A 70 -7.07 -3.06 -13.86
CA THR A 70 -5.63 -3.30 -13.75
C THR A 70 -5.07 -2.75 -12.43
N LEU A 71 -3.84 -3.15 -12.07
CA LEU A 71 -3.23 -2.74 -10.80
C LEU A 71 -2.75 -1.28 -10.82
N GLU A 72 -2.61 -0.68 -12.01
CA GLU A 72 -2.24 0.72 -12.19
C GLU A 72 -3.26 1.68 -11.57
N GLY A 73 -4.56 1.37 -11.62
CA GLY A 73 -5.59 2.19 -10.98
C GLY A 73 -5.37 2.33 -9.48
N TYR A 74 -5.06 1.21 -8.81
CA TYR A 74 -4.73 1.19 -7.38
C TYR A 74 -3.40 1.89 -7.07
N ALA A 75 -2.41 1.78 -7.97
CA ALA A 75 -1.15 2.49 -7.79
C ALA A 75 -1.34 4.01 -7.88
N LEU A 76 -2.23 4.48 -8.77
CA LEU A 76 -2.58 5.90 -8.87
C LEU A 76 -3.29 6.39 -7.61
N ASP A 77 -4.19 5.60 -7.02
CA ASP A 77 -4.83 5.95 -5.74
C ASP A 77 -3.79 6.09 -4.62
N LEU A 78 -2.84 5.15 -4.53
CA LEU A 78 -1.76 5.23 -3.56
C LEU A 78 -0.95 6.52 -3.74
N LEU A 79 -0.59 6.88 -4.97
CA LEU A 79 0.13 8.13 -5.24
C LEU A 79 -0.69 9.36 -4.87
N ALA A 80 -1.98 9.37 -5.17
CA ALA A 80 -2.89 10.46 -4.79
C ALA A 80 -2.98 10.62 -3.27
N ILE A 81 -3.05 9.52 -2.51
CA ILE A 81 -3.03 9.54 -1.04
C ILE A 81 -1.73 10.16 -0.52
N LEU A 82 -0.57 9.78 -1.07
CA LEU A 82 0.72 10.32 -0.65
C LEU A 82 0.83 11.82 -0.94
N GLU A 83 0.35 12.25 -2.10
CA GLU A 83 0.33 13.66 -2.51
C GLU A 83 -0.61 14.49 -1.64
N GLU A 84 -1.83 14.01 -1.38
CA GLU A 84 -2.81 14.69 -0.52
C GLU A 84 -2.30 14.86 0.92
N LEU A 85 -1.58 13.87 1.44
CA LEU A 85 -0.95 13.94 2.76
C LEU A 85 0.36 14.75 2.81
N GLY A 86 0.84 15.25 1.66
CA GLY A 86 2.11 15.96 1.55
C GLY A 86 3.32 15.11 1.93
N ILE A 87 3.27 13.80 1.69
CA ILE A 87 4.35 12.87 2.03
C ILE A 87 5.41 12.92 0.94
N ALA A 88 6.60 13.42 1.28
CA ALA A 88 7.72 13.50 0.35
C ALA A 88 8.55 12.20 0.26
N SER A 89 8.53 11.37 1.31
CA SER A 89 9.20 10.06 1.33
C SER A 89 8.61 9.16 2.41
N CYS A 90 8.44 7.87 2.12
CA CYS A 90 7.90 6.89 3.08
C CYS A 90 8.57 5.52 2.97
N ILE A 91 8.39 4.71 4.01
CA ILE A 91 8.57 3.27 3.94
C ILE A 91 7.19 2.67 3.61
N TYR A 92 7.09 1.94 2.52
CA TYR A 92 5.84 1.29 2.13
C TYR A 92 5.84 -0.19 2.52
N VAL A 93 4.79 -0.64 3.18
CA VAL A 93 4.58 -2.03 3.56
C VAL A 93 3.32 -2.54 2.86
N GLY A 94 3.51 -3.39 1.85
CA GLY A 94 2.42 -3.93 1.03
C GLY A 94 2.21 -5.42 1.29
N HIS A 95 0.99 -5.82 1.62
CA HIS A 95 0.59 -7.22 1.77
C HIS A 95 -0.07 -7.76 0.49
N SER A 96 0.37 -8.95 0.05
CA SER A 96 -0.19 -9.68 -1.09
C SER A 96 -0.22 -8.82 -2.36
N VAL A 97 -1.39 -8.59 -2.96
CA VAL A 97 -1.55 -7.75 -4.16
C VAL A 97 -1.01 -6.33 -3.98
N SER A 98 -1.11 -5.76 -2.78
CA SER A 98 -0.59 -4.42 -2.49
C SER A 98 0.93 -4.34 -2.55
N ALA A 99 1.64 -5.45 -2.43
CA ALA A 99 3.08 -5.46 -2.70
C ALA A 99 3.38 -5.07 -4.16
N VAL A 100 2.58 -5.57 -5.12
CA VAL A 100 2.75 -5.24 -6.55
C VAL A 100 2.30 -3.79 -6.81
N ILE A 101 1.22 -3.34 -6.16
CA ILE A 101 0.75 -1.95 -6.24
C ILE A 101 1.86 -0.97 -5.83
N GLY A 102 2.50 -1.22 -4.68
CA GLY A 102 3.63 -0.40 -4.22
C GLY A 102 4.83 -0.41 -5.16
N VAL A 103 5.14 -1.56 -5.77
CA VAL A 103 6.20 -1.65 -6.78
C VAL A 103 5.86 -0.79 -8.01
N LEU A 104 4.64 -0.89 -8.55
CA LEU A 104 4.19 -0.08 -9.67
C LEU A 104 4.27 1.43 -9.35
N ALA A 105 3.74 1.83 -8.18
CA ALA A 105 3.82 3.22 -7.73
C ALA A 105 5.27 3.71 -7.60
N SER A 106 6.18 2.88 -7.08
CA SER A 106 7.60 3.22 -6.93
C SER A 106 8.34 3.36 -8.26
N ILE A 107 7.91 2.68 -9.32
CA ILE A 107 8.48 2.85 -10.66
C ILE A 107 8.08 4.22 -11.21
N SER A 108 6.82 4.63 -11.01
CA SER A 108 6.30 5.92 -11.47
C SER A 108 6.86 7.10 -10.67
N ARG A 109 6.98 6.96 -9.34
CA ARG A 109 7.42 8.03 -8.41
C ARG A 109 8.42 7.49 -7.40
N PRO A 110 9.66 7.16 -7.84
CA PRO A 110 10.68 6.57 -6.96
C PRO A 110 11.10 7.50 -5.82
N ASP A 111 10.90 8.81 -5.97
CA ASP A 111 11.18 9.85 -4.96
C ASP A 111 10.34 9.68 -3.68
N LEU A 112 9.12 9.15 -3.80
CA LEU A 112 8.19 9.01 -2.69
C LEU A 112 8.48 7.81 -1.77
N PHE A 113 9.36 6.91 -2.19
CA PHE A 113 9.64 5.67 -1.48
C PHE A 113 11.11 5.66 -1.08
N SER A 114 11.39 5.35 0.18
CA SER A 114 12.75 5.09 0.70
C SER A 114 13.03 3.58 0.79
N LYS A 115 11.96 2.78 0.94
CA LYS A 115 12.02 1.33 1.07
C LYS A 115 10.65 0.71 0.80
N LEU A 116 10.67 -0.44 0.13
CA LEU A 116 9.50 -1.33 0.03
C LEU A 116 9.69 -2.56 0.92
N VAL A 117 8.66 -2.90 1.69
CA VAL A 117 8.55 -4.12 2.50
C VAL A 117 7.39 -4.94 1.97
N LEU A 118 7.68 -6.07 1.32
CA LEU A 118 6.68 -6.85 0.60
C LEU A 118 6.31 -8.10 1.40
N LEU A 119 5.06 -8.23 1.87
CA LEU A 119 4.59 -9.39 2.64
C LEU A 119 3.72 -10.29 1.77
N SER A 120 4.04 -11.59 1.70
CA SER A 120 3.25 -12.58 0.93
C SER A 120 3.03 -12.16 -0.54
N ALA A 121 4.03 -11.50 -1.14
CA ALA A 121 3.96 -10.95 -2.48
C ALA A 121 4.16 -12.03 -3.55
N SER A 122 3.41 -11.93 -4.64
CA SER A 122 3.66 -12.71 -5.85
C SER A 122 3.48 -11.82 -7.08
N PRO A 123 4.46 -11.74 -7.99
CA PRO A 123 4.31 -11.00 -9.24
C PRO A 123 3.41 -11.72 -10.26
N ARG A 124 3.15 -13.02 -10.05
CA ARG A 124 2.32 -13.85 -10.94
C ARG A 124 1.83 -15.10 -10.21
N TYR A 125 0.51 -15.30 -10.15
CA TYR A 125 -0.09 -16.43 -9.44
C TYR A 125 -0.01 -17.75 -10.21
N VAL A 126 -0.08 -17.72 -11.54
CA VAL A 126 -0.05 -18.91 -12.40
C VAL A 126 1.31 -19.02 -13.08
N ALA A 127 2.16 -19.93 -12.62
CA ALA A 127 3.43 -20.24 -13.26
C ALA A 127 3.23 -21.30 -14.36
N THR A 128 3.37 -20.91 -15.63
CA THR A 128 3.45 -21.86 -16.76
C THR A 128 4.89 -22.26 -17.11
N LEU A 129 5.89 -21.82 -16.33
CA LEU A 129 7.30 -22.10 -16.58
C LEU A 129 7.99 -22.74 -15.36
N PRO A 130 8.87 -23.74 -15.55
CA PRO A 130 9.38 -24.61 -14.48
C PRO A 130 10.38 -23.95 -13.52
N HIS A 131 10.69 -22.66 -13.65
CA HIS A 131 11.76 -21.98 -12.88
C HIS A 131 11.25 -20.78 -12.06
N PHE A 132 9.94 -20.63 -11.87
CA PHE A 132 9.40 -19.53 -11.08
C PHE A 132 9.35 -19.89 -9.60
N LEU A 133 10.28 -19.33 -8.81
CA LEU A 133 10.19 -19.34 -7.36
C LEU A 133 9.03 -18.41 -6.94
N SER A 134 7.86 -19.02 -6.75
CA SER A 134 6.78 -18.46 -5.95
C SER A 134 7.33 -18.29 -4.52
N SER A 135 7.87 -17.11 -4.21
CA SER A 135 8.47 -16.87 -2.90
C SER A 135 7.74 -15.74 -2.18
N CYS A 136 6.91 -16.17 -1.22
CA CYS A 136 6.41 -15.32 -0.13
C CYS A 136 7.59 -14.95 0.76
N LEU A 137 8.32 -13.90 0.41
CA LEU A 137 9.46 -13.39 1.17
C LEU A 137 9.27 -11.91 1.47
N ILE A 138 9.62 -11.52 2.70
CA ILE A 138 9.89 -10.12 3.04
C ILE A 138 11.07 -9.67 2.18
N ARG A 139 10.79 -8.96 1.10
CA ARG A 139 11.84 -8.38 0.26
C ARG A 139 11.94 -6.89 0.57
N LEU A 140 13.12 -6.48 1.03
CA LEU A 140 13.48 -5.08 1.18
C LEU A 140 14.08 -4.61 -0.14
N ILE A 141 13.41 -3.66 -0.81
CA ILE A 141 13.94 -3.01 -2.01
C ILE A 141 14.35 -1.60 -1.59
N PRO A 142 15.66 -1.28 -1.55
CA PRO A 142 16.13 0.08 -1.41
C PRO A 142 15.76 0.86 -2.67
N THR A 143 15.15 2.02 -2.47
CA THR A 143 14.84 2.98 -3.54
C THR A 143 15.79 4.16 -3.30
N ARG A 144 16.90 4.16 -4.06
CA ARG A 144 18.05 5.09 -4.07
C ARG A 144 18.29 6.00 -2.86
#